data_AF-A0A439UBC5-F1
#
_entry.id   AF-A0A439UBC5-F1
#
_cell.length_a   1.000
_cell.length_b   1.000
_cell.length_c   1.000
_cell.angle_alpha   90.00
_cell.angle_beta   90.00
_cell.angle_gamma   90.00
#
_symmetry.space_group_name_H-M   'P 1'
#
loop_
_entity.id
_entity.type
_entity.pdbx_description
1 polymer ?
#
loop_
_entity_poly.entity_id
_entity_poly.type
_entity_poly.pdbx_seq_one_letter_code
_entity_poly.pdbx_strand_id
1 'polypeptide(L)' 'MQHPRQPDPNRDVPMPPPIWNPEPIEEPEPERLPDETPLPNPDENEEPPVHAR' A
#
# COMPACT_ATOMS: atom_id res chain seq x y z
N MET A 1 25.85 51.81 10.60
CA MET A 1 25.69 50.42 11.06
C MET A 1 24.28 49.98 10.67
N GLN A 2 24.11 48.82 10.04
CA GLN A 2 22.77 48.32 9.72
C GLN A 2 22.16 47.72 10.99
N HIS A 3 20.96 48.19 11.36
CA HIS A 3 20.23 47.61 12.49
C HIS A 3 19.82 46.17 12.12
N PRO A 4 20.02 45.19 13.01
CA PRO A 4 19.51 43.84 12.79
C PRO A 4 18.00 43.90 12.59
N ARG A 5 17.46 43.18 11.61
CA ARG A 5 16.01 43.02 11.50
C ARG A 5 15.50 42.38 12.78
N GLN A 6 14.45 42.96 13.35
CA GLN A 6 13.81 42.37 14.52
C GLN A 6 13.25 40.99 14.14
N PRO A 7 13.40 39.98 15.02
CA PRO A 7 12.83 38.67 14.78
C PRO A 7 11.29 38.75 14.74
N ASP A 8 10.66 37.85 14.00
CA ASP A 8 9.20 37.73 14.01
C ASP A 8 8.72 37.44 15.43
N PRO A 9 7.85 38.29 16.01
CA PRO A 9 7.29 38.08 17.34
C PRO A 9 6.57 36.73 17.51
N ASN A 10 6.13 36.11 16.42
CA ASN A 10 5.39 34.84 16.43
C ASN A 10 6.27 33.62 16.20
N ARG A 11 7.60 33.79 16.08
CA ARG A 11 8.54 32.68 15.85
C ARG A 11 8.44 31.58 16.92
N ASP A 12 8.18 31.98 18.16
CA ASP A 12 8.12 31.08 19.31
C ASP A 12 6.70 30.53 19.55
N VAL A 13 5.72 30.91 18.72
CA VAL A 13 4.37 30.37 18.79
C VAL A 13 4.38 28.97 18.16
N PRO A 14 3.97 27.91 18.88
CA PRO A 14 3.91 26.58 18.31
C PRO A 14 2.91 26.55 17.15
N MET A 15 3.32 25.90 16.05
CA MET A 15 2.43 25.69 14.92
C MET A 15 1.21 24.88 15.35
N PRO A 16 0.00 25.22 14.87
CA PRO A 16 -1.18 24.43 15.15
C PRO A 16 -1.03 23.02 14.55
N PRO A 17 -1.68 22.01 15.15
CA PRO A 17 -1.70 20.67 14.56
C PRO A 17 -2.37 20.71 13.17
N PRO A 18 -1.97 19.80 12.25
CA PRO A 18 -2.66 19.66 10.98
C PRO A 18 -4.13 19.27 11.20
N ILE A 19 -5.02 19.77 10.34
CA ILE A 19 -6.46 19.49 10.37
C ILE A 19 -6.79 18.18 9.63
N TRP A 20 -5.84 17.60 8.91
CA TRP A 20 -6.05 16.39 8.13
C TRP A 20 -6.40 15.21 9.06
N ASN A 21 -7.59 14.62 8.85
CA ASN A 21 -7.99 13.34 9.42
C ASN A 21 -8.38 12.39 8.28
N PRO A 22 -7.48 11.51 7.78
CA PRO A 22 -7.82 10.59 6.72
C PRO A 22 -8.71 9.50 7.28
N GLU A 23 -9.70 9.08 6.49
CA GLU A 23 -10.36 7.81 6.78
C GLU A 23 -9.39 6.66 6.45
N PRO A 24 -9.35 5.58 7.26
CA PRO A 24 -8.62 4.38 6.89
C PRO A 24 -9.12 3.86 5.53
N ILE A 25 -8.19 3.54 4.64
CA ILE A 25 -8.50 2.88 3.36
C ILE A 25 -8.06 1.42 3.43
N GLU A 26 -8.80 0.55 2.76
CA GLU A 26 -8.42 -0.85 2.62
C GLU A 26 -7.29 -0.99 1.60
N GLU A 27 -6.43 -2.00 1.78
CA GLU A 27 -5.45 -2.36 0.78
C GLU A 27 -6.15 -2.89 -0.49
N PRO A 28 -5.66 -2.54 -1.69
CA PRO A 28 -6.22 -3.10 -2.91
C PRO A 28 -5.94 -4.60 -3.01
N GLU A 29 -6.85 -5.33 -3.65
CA GLU A 29 -6.64 -6.74 -3.96
C GLU A 29 -5.39 -6.92 -4.85
N PRO A 30 -4.56 -7.95 -4.62
CA PRO A 30 -3.40 -8.21 -5.45
C PRO A 30 -3.84 -8.66 -6.86
N GLU A 31 -3.10 -8.22 -7.87
CA GLU A 31 -3.25 -8.75 -9.23
C GLU A 31 -2.81 -10.22 -9.25
N ARG A 32 -3.72 -11.12 -9.62
CA ARG A 32 -3.41 -12.55 -9.74
C ARG A 32 -2.81 -12.88 -11.08
N LEU A 33 -1.66 -13.56 -11.07
CA LEU A 33 -1.08 -14.09 -12.30
C LEU A 33 -1.81 -15.39 -12.72
N PRO A 34 -1.89 -15.72 -14.03
CA PRO A 34 -2.57 -16.91 -14.51
C PRO A 34 -2.00 -18.23 -13.96
N ASP A 35 -0.71 -18.25 -13.63
CA ASP A 35 0.05 -19.37 -13.07
C ASP A 35 -0.09 -19.54 -11.55
N GLU A 36 -0.77 -18.62 -10.85
CA GLU A 36 -1.08 -18.75 -9.42
C GLU A 36 -2.29 -19.65 -9.14
N THR A 37 -2.94 -20.18 -10.17
CA THR A 37 -3.98 -21.19 -9.96
C THR A 37 -3.27 -22.53 -9.76
N PRO A 38 -3.33 -23.13 -8.55
CA PRO A 38 -2.67 -24.40 -8.31
C PRO A 38 -3.23 -25.46 -9.26
N LEU A 39 -2.35 -26.28 -9.82
CA LEU A 39 -2.78 -27.49 -10.52
C LEU A 39 -3.32 -28.48 -9.49
N PRO A 40 -4.42 -29.19 -9.80
CA PRO A 40 -4.95 -30.22 -8.91
C PRO A 40 -3.89 -31.31 -8.70
N ASN A 41 -3.88 -31.89 -7.50
CA ASN A 41 -3.06 -33.07 -7.24
C ASN A 41 -3.50 -34.23 -8.16
N PRO A 42 -2.62 -35.23 -8.42
CA PRO A 42 -2.98 -36.36 -9.26
C PRO A 42 -4.20 -37.17 -8.77
N ASP A 43 -4.48 -37.14 -7.47
CA ASP A 43 -5.65 -37.76 -6.83
C ASP A 43 -6.93 -36.91 -6.90
N GLU A 44 -6.80 -35.61 -7.21
CA GLU A 44 -7.92 -34.68 -7.38
C GLU A 44 -8.48 -34.69 -8.82
N ASN A 45 -7.85 -35.46 -9.73
CA ASN A 45 -8.38 -35.69 -11.07
C ASN A 45 -9.00 -37.09 -11.17
N GLU A 46 -10.31 -37.16 -11.45
CA GLU A 46 -11.03 -38.43 -11.67
C GLU A 46 -10.72 -39.05 -13.04
N GLU A 47 -10.18 -38.25 -13.97
CA GLU A 47 -9.82 -38.73 -15.30
C GLU A 47 -8.49 -39.49 -15.27
N PRO A 48 -8.40 -40.66 -15.93
CA PRO A 48 -7.15 -41.38 -16.03
C PRO A 48 -6.11 -40.56 -16.83
N PRO A 49 -4.80 -40.72 -16.56
CA PRO A 49 -3.76 -40.03 -17.32
C PRO A 49 -3.90 -40.33 -18.82
N VAL A 50 -4.05 -39.29 -19.64
CA VAL A 50 -4.08 -39.44 -21.09
C VAL A 50 -2.65 -39.73 -21.56
N HIS A 51 -2.42 -40.90 -22.16
CA HIS A 51 -1.10 -41.21 -22.71
C HIS A 51 -0.86 -40.33 -23.94
N ALA A 52 0.11 -39.41 -23.84
CA ALA A 52 0.60 -38.68 -25.00
C ALA A 52 1.23 -39.69 -25.98
N ARG A 53 0.77 -39.67 -27.24
CA ARG A 53 1.40 -40.46 -28.31
C ARG A 53 2.73 -39.84 -28.74
#